data_AF-A0A6N8W4D7-F1
#
_entry.id   AF-A0A6N8W4D7-F1
#
_cell.length_a   1.000
_cell.length_b   1.000
_cell.length_c   1.000
_cell.angle_alpha   90.00
_cell.angle_beta   90.00
_cell.angle_gamma   90.00
#
_symmetry.space_group_name_H-M   'P 1'
#
loop_
_entity.id
_entity.type
_entity.pdbx_description
1 polymer ?
#
loop_
_entity_poly.entity_id
_entity_poly.type
_entity_poly.pdbx_seq_one_letter_code
_entity_poly.pdbx_strand_id
1 'polypeptide(L)'
;MRIYPAIDLRRGRCVRLRRGDPNAETVFSDNPAQTARHWEGLGAEWLHVVNLDGAFGGASDFHPKVQRLSPDALEASESTGAGDPGPEADEAADDSSLEQNLPINLQRLTQIRKAVEIPIQFTGGLRSVEDIELAFSLGADRIILGTAAVRDPELVRVALKRWGVSRIVVGLDAKDGKVATHGWQQVSQVSAVELGHRMAALGVELALFTDISRDGLLSGVNVQATATLADLTGLQVIASGGVANLDDIRALKRHEHYGIDGVIIGQALYTSALELPAAIEIGNAPRLRRSAGVIPIRRCPEESPAGRDEAQLLLLYNHFFEEWQFPRGGVEPGESDLECARREFAIETGLPIGKLYENCPTALDFTVHIRGYDVQRTITYFLAEIGEGEVRLGHHNHSECRWCSLEEARTLLLETSPEQIPAWRAAARLLEAGRRGFEARA
;
A
#
# COMPACT_ATOMS: atom_id res chain seq x y z
N MET A 1 -2.55 -5.04 4.69
CA MET A 1 -3.19 -4.20 3.65
C MET A 1 -4.65 -4.10 4.00
N ARG A 2 -5.15 -2.89 4.28
CA ARG A 2 -6.54 -2.67 4.71
C ARG A 2 -7.52 -2.81 3.55
N ILE A 3 -8.74 -3.27 3.84
CA ILE A 3 -9.84 -3.37 2.89
C ILE A 3 -10.91 -2.34 3.26
N TYR A 4 -11.24 -1.45 2.33
CA TYR A 4 -12.18 -0.35 2.53
C TYR A 4 -13.44 -0.56 1.66
N PRO A 5 -14.50 -1.23 2.14
CA PRO A 5 -15.77 -1.27 1.44
C PRO A 5 -16.33 0.15 1.25
N ALA A 6 -16.72 0.46 0.01
CA ALA A 6 -17.21 1.79 -0.36
C ALA A 6 -18.74 1.92 -0.24
N ILE A 7 -19.21 3.11 0.11
CA ILE A 7 -20.60 3.54 0.05
C ILE A 7 -20.63 4.88 -0.69
N ASP A 8 -21.10 4.88 -1.94
CA ASP A 8 -21.25 6.11 -2.70
C ASP A 8 -22.67 6.62 -2.53
N LEU A 9 -22.80 7.81 -1.96
CA LEU A 9 -24.05 8.47 -1.64
C LEU A 9 -24.43 9.43 -2.75
N ARG A 10 -25.63 9.23 -3.29
CA ARG A 10 -26.24 10.17 -4.23
C ARG A 10 -27.74 10.29 -3.96
N ARG A 11 -28.20 11.52 -3.75
CA ARG A 11 -29.59 11.83 -3.36
C ARG A 11 -30.07 10.97 -2.18
N GLY A 12 -29.18 10.75 -1.21
CA GLY A 12 -29.44 9.97 0.00
C GLY A 12 -29.46 8.45 -0.15
N ARG A 13 -29.08 7.91 -1.32
CA ARG A 13 -29.10 6.47 -1.64
C ARG A 13 -27.70 5.94 -1.91
N CYS A 14 -27.48 4.64 -1.69
CA CYS A 14 -26.27 3.94 -2.09
C CYS A 14 -26.33 3.62 -3.59
N VAL A 15 -25.39 4.17 -4.35
CA VAL A 15 -25.33 4.01 -5.79
C VAL A 15 -23.95 3.53 -6.24
N ARG A 16 -23.85 3.11 -7.50
CA ARG A 16 -22.61 3.03 -8.24
C ARG A 16 -22.76 3.72 -9.58
N LEU A 17 -21.68 4.33 -10.04
CA LEU A 17 -21.59 4.98 -11.34
C LEU A 17 -20.67 4.17 -12.24
N ARG A 18 -21.06 3.98 -13.50
CA ARG A 18 -20.15 3.39 -14.49
C ARG A 18 -19.13 4.45 -14.91
N ARG A 19 -17.84 4.25 -14.60
CA ARG A 19 -16.74 5.22 -14.88
C ARG A 19 -17.01 6.62 -14.31
N GLY A 20 -17.69 6.72 -13.17
CA GLY A 20 -18.06 8.01 -12.58
C GLY A 20 -19.08 8.83 -13.38
N ASP A 21 -19.71 8.28 -14.43
CA ASP A 21 -20.71 9.00 -15.21
C ASP A 21 -22.01 9.19 -14.39
N PRO A 22 -22.41 10.44 -14.07
CA PRO A 22 -23.63 10.73 -13.32
C PRO A 22 -24.92 10.31 -14.04
N ASN A 23 -24.87 9.97 -15.33
CA ASN A 23 -26.03 9.50 -16.09
C ASN A 23 -26.14 7.97 -16.13
N ALA A 24 -25.10 7.26 -15.68
CA ALA A 24 -25.05 5.80 -15.66
C ALA A 24 -25.04 5.27 -14.22
N GLU A 25 -26.08 5.61 -13.44
CA GLU A 25 -26.22 5.18 -12.05
C GLU A 25 -26.94 3.82 -11.92
N THR A 26 -26.51 3.01 -10.96
CA THR A 26 -27.26 1.85 -10.44
C THR A 26 -27.49 2.06 -8.96
N VAL A 27 -28.74 2.00 -8.52
CA VAL A 27 -29.11 2.09 -7.10
C VAL A 27 -29.08 0.70 -6.50
N PHE A 28 -28.35 0.53 -5.41
CA PHE A 28 -28.22 -0.75 -4.70
C PHE A 28 -28.97 -0.78 -3.37
N SER A 29 -29.14 0.37 -2.72
CA SER A 29 -29.85 0.46 -1.44
C SER A 29 -30.34 1.88 -1.20
N ASP A 30 -31.55 2.02 -0.66
CA ASP A 30 -32.09 3.29 -0.16
C ASP A 30 -31.76 3.53 1.33
N ASN A 31 -31.05 2.58 1.98
CA ASN A 31 -30.71 2.63 3.40
C ASN A 31 -29.19 2.50 3.63
N PRO A 32 -28.44 3.62 3.56
CA PRO A 32 -26.99 3.60 3.76
C PRO A 32 -26.54 3.11 5.13
N ALA A 33 -27.31 3.39 6.18
CA ALA A 33 -27.00 2.92 7.53
C ALA A 33 -27.08 1.39 7.64
N GLN A 34 -28.04 0.76 6.95
CA GLN A 34 -28.13 -0.70 6.86
C GLN A 34 -26.96 -1.27 6.05
N THR A 35 -26.61 -0.63 4.94
CA THR A 35 -25.45 -1.03 4.12
C THR A 35 -24.15 -0.96 4.94
N ALA A 36 -23.97 0.09 5.74
CA ALA A 36 -22.82 0.23 6.64
C ALA A 36 -22.74 -0.89 7.69
N ARG A 37 -23.86 -1.17 8.38
CA ARG A 37 -23.95 -2.31 9.32
C ARG A 37 -23.67 -3.65 8.67
N HIS A 38 -24.09 -3.82 7.41
CA HIS A 38 -23.81 -5.04 6.68
C HIS A 38 -22.31 -5.23 6.46
N TRP A 39 -21.59 -4.18 6.04
CA TRP A 39 -20.13 -4.26 5.86
C TRP A 39 -19.39 -4.46 7.19
N GLU A 40 -19.78 -3.76 8.25
CA GLU A 40 -19.22 -3.98 9.59
C GLU A 40 -19.46 -5.42 10.08
N GLY A 41 -20.68 -5.95 9.91
CA GLY A 41 -21.02 -7.33 10.28
C GLY A 41 -20.27 -8.40 9.47
N LEU A 42 -19.73 -8.04 8.31
CA LEU A 42 -18.85 -8.88 7.49
C LEU A 42 -17.35 -8.70 7.83
N GLY A 43 -17.03 -7.91 8.86
CA GLY A 43 -15.67 -7.73 9.38
C GLY A 43 -14.92 -6.53 8.81
N ALA A 44 -15.58 -5.60 8.12
CA ALA A 44 -14.94 -4.36 7.68
C ALA A 44 -14.31 -3.62 8.87
N GLU A 45 -13.06 -3.18 8.73
CA GLU A 45 -12.37 -2.38 9.76
C GLU A 45 -12.48 -0.87 9.51
N TRP A 46 -12.85 -0.47 8.30
CA TRP A 46 -13.04 0.92 7.87
C TRP A 46 -14.17 0.99 6.84
N LEU A 47 -14.89 2.10 6.81
CA LEU A 47 -15.81 2.44 5.71
C LEU A 47 -15.26 3.58 4.87
N HIS A 48 -15.36 3.47 3.55
CA HIS A 48 -15.14 4.59 2.64
C HIS A 48 -16.49 5.14 2.17
N VAL A 49 -16.78 6.41 2.49
CA VAL A 49 -18.06 7.05 2.16
C VAL A 49 -17.81 8.22 1.22
N VAL A 50 -18.49 8.21 0.06
CA VAL A 50 -18.35 9.25 -0.98
C VAL A 50 -19.65 10.04 -1.09
N ASN A 51 -19.61 11.34 -0.88
CA ASN A 51 -20.69 12.26 -1.20
C ASN A 51 -20.61 12.69 -2.68
N LEU A 52 -21.29 11.96 -3.56
CA LEU A 52 -21.27 12.23 -5.00
C LEU A 52 -21.98 13.55 -5.35
N ASP A 53 -23.04 13.92 -4.63
CA ASP A 53 -23.74 15.19 -4.88
C ASP A 53 -22.79 16.38 -4.64
N GLY A 54 -22.03 16.35 -3.54
CA GLY A 54 -21.00 17.35 -3.26
C GLY A 54 -19.85 17.32 -4.27
N ALA A 55 -19.43 16.13 -4.71
CA ALA A 55 -18.36 15.97 -5.69
C ALA A 55 -18.70 16.56 -7.07
N PHE A 56 -19.96 16.43 -7.51
CA PHE A 56 -20.43 16.99 -8.79
C PHE A 56 -20.83 18.47 -8.73
N GLY A 57 -20.75 19.10 -7.56
CA GLY A 57 -21.18 20.49 -7.38
C GLY A 57 -22.70 20.66 -7.36
N GLY A 58 -23.46 19.61 -7.02
CA GLY A 58 -24.85 19.77 -6.60
C GLY A 58 -24.92 20.63 -5.33
N ALA A 59 -26.00 21.40 -5.17
CA ALA A 59 -26.18 22.44 -4.16
C ALA A 59 -25.61 22.06 -2.77
N SER A 60 -24.34 22.39 -2.57
CA SER A 60 -23.62 22.26 -1.30
C SER A 60 -23.11 23.63 -0.84
N ASP A 61 -23.73 24.73 -1.30
CA ASP A 61 -23.53 26.07 -0.74
C ASP A 61 -24.29 26.22 0.60
N PHE A 62 -24.31 25.16 1.41
CA PHE A 62 -24.82 25.24 2.76
C PHE A 62 -23.64 25.58 3.67
N HIS A 63 -23.34 26.87 3.79
CA HIS A 63 -22.58 27.40 4.91
C HIS A 63 -23.58 27.71 6.02
N PRO A 64 -23.85 26.80 6.98
CA PRO A 64 -24.45 27.27 8.22
C PRO A 64 -23.44 28.27 8.78
N LYS A 65 -23.89 29.50 9.06
CA LYS A 65 -23.12 30.40 9.92
C LYS A 65 -23.02 29.67 11.27
N VAL A 66 -22.00 28.83 11.44
CA VAL A 66 -21.61 28.34 12.75
C VAL A 66 -21.21 29.60 13.50
N GLN A 67 -22.11 30.10 14.35
CA GLN A 67 -21.75 31.15 15.29
C GLN A 67 -20.53 30.62 16.02
N ARG A 68 -19.43 31.39 15.96
CA ARG A 68 -18.23 31.11 16.76
C ARG A 68 -18.69 30.85 18.18
N LEU A 69 -18.54 29.62 18.66
CA LEU A 69 -18.33 29.43 20.08
C LEU A 69 -16.94 30.04 20.34
N SER A 70 -16.95 31.26 20.86
CA SER A 70 -15.75 32.03 21.17
C SER A 70 -14.82 31.22 22.08
N PRO A 71 -13.48 31.28 21.88
CA PRO A 71 -12.51 30.62 22.77
C PRO A 71 -12.49 31.14 24.22
N ASP A 72 -13.21 32.22 24.53
CA ASP A 72 -13.09 32.94 25.80
C ASP A 72 -13.87 32.30 26.98
N ALA A 73 -14.51 31.14 26.80
CA ALA A 73 -15.24 30.47 27.89
C ALA A 73 -14.34 29.66 28.85
N LEU A 74 -13.02 29.70 28.70
CA LEU A 74 -12.06 28.98 29.56
C LEU A 74 -11.21 29.88 30.47
N GLU A 75 -11.39 31.20 30.46
CA GLU A 75 -10.67 32.12 31.35
C GLU A 75 -11.61 33.16 31.98
N ALA A 76 -12.47 32.71 32.89
CA ALA A 76 -13.11 33.59 33.88
C ALA A 76 -13.54 32.80 35.13
N SER A 77 -12.60 32.11 35.77
CA SER A 77 -12.78 31.70 37.16
C SER A 77 -11.80 32.48 38.03
N GLU A 78 -12.07 33.76 38.28
CA GLU A 78 -11.53 34.46 39.45
C GLU A 78 -12.31 35.74 39.80
N SER A 79 -13.14 35.62 40.84
CA SER A 79 -13.65 36.67 41.74
C SER A 79 -14.60 37.75 41.18
N THR A 80 -15.86 37.74 41.63
CA THR A 80 -16.41 38.63 42.70
C THR A 80 -17.95 38.69 42.62
N GLY A 81 -18.60 38.76 43.79
CA GLY A 81 -19.86 39.50 43.95
C GLY A 81 -21.16 38.69 43.85
N ALA A 82 -21.87 38.63 44.97
CA ALA A 82 -23.23 38.14 45.08
C ALA A 82 -24.21 38.97 44.24
N GLY A 83 -25.09 38.29 43.51
CA GLY A 83 -26.23 38.87 42.82
C GLY A 83 -26.95 37.78 42.03
N ASP A 84 -28.18 37.49 42.43
CA ASP A 84 -29.11 36.58 41.75
C ASP A 84 -29.78 37.31 40.57
N PRO A 85 -29.66 36.81 39.34
CA PRO A 85 -30.66 37.00 38.31
C PRO A 85 -31.34 35.66 38.00
N GLY A 86 -32.67 35.68 37.95
CA GLY A 86 -33.54 34.52 37.77
C GLY A 86 -33.34 33.74 36.46
N PRO A 87 -34.14 32.68 36.23
CA PRO A 87 -33.88 31.71 35.19
C PRO A 87 -34.21 32.32 33.82
N GLU A 88 -33.19 32.85 33.15
CA GLU A 88 -33.23 32.99 31.70
C GLU A 88 -32.98 31.61 31.10
N ALA A 89 -33.99 31.13 30.36
CA ALA A 89 -33.96 29.87 29.67
C ALA A 89 -32.77 29.84 28.69
N ASP A 90 -31.84 28.92 28.93
CA ASP A 90 -30.97 28.38 27.91
C ASP A 90 -31.87 27.83 26.79
N GLU A 91 -32.07 28.61 25.72
CA GLU A 91 -32.52 28.06 24.45
C GLU A 91 -31.39 27.22 23.89
N ALA A 92 -31.29 25.97 24.36
CA ALA A 92 -30.61 24.92 23.63
C ALA A 92 -31.23 24.88 22.23
N ALA A 93 -30.51 25.42 21.25
CA ALA A 93 -30.86 25.28 19.85
C ALA A 93 -31.08 23.78 19.58
N ASP A 94 -32.31 23.43 19.23
CA ASP A 94 -32.75 22.06 18.99
C ASP A 94 -31.86 21.40 17.91
N ASP A 95 -30.94 20.52 18.34
CA ASP A 95 -29.99 19.79 17.49
C ASP A 95 -30.71 19.00 16.38
N SER A 96 -31.99 18.63 16.63
CA SER A 96 -32.84 17.95 15.65
C SER A 96 -33.27 18.85 14.48
N SER A 97 -33.27 20.18 14.66
CA SER A 97 -33.63 21.16 13.63
C SER A 97 -32.47 21.47 12.67
N LEU A 98 -31.23 21.35 13.14
CA LEU A 98 -30.03 21.53 12.32
C LEU A 98 -29.78 20.30 11.43
N GLU A 99 -29.95 19.09 11.97
CA GLU A 99 -29.82 17.85 11.17
C GLU A 99 -30.81 17.82 9.99
N GLN A 100 -32.05 18.30 10.18
CA GLN A 100 -33.09 18.30 9.14
C GLN A 100 -32.80 19.25 7.96
N ASN A 101 -31.99 20.29 8.20
CA ASN A 101 -31.67 21.29 7.18
C ASN A 101 -30.38 20.97 6.39
N LEU A 102 -29.63 19.94 6.79
CA LEU A 102 -28.43 19.52 6.06
C LEU A 102 -28.78 18.93 4.70
N PRO A 103 -27.91 19.07 3.67
CA PRO A 103 -27.99 18.28 2.46
C PRO A 103 -28.11 16.78 2.77
N ILE A 104 -28.96 16.07 2.01
CA ILE A 104 -29.37 14.71 2.34
C ILE A 104 -28.19 13.74 2.58
N ASN A 105 -27.09 13.85 1.81
CA ASN A 105 -25.93 12.97 2.01
C ASN A 105 -25.15 13.26 3.30
N LEU A 106 -25.18 14.50 3.79
CA LEU A 106 -24.62 14.84 5.10
C LEU A 106 -25.49 14.28 6.23
N GLN A 107 -26.81 14.30 6.08
CA GLN A 107 -27.70 13.58 7.00
C GLN A 107 -27.40 12.06 7.00
N ARG A 108 -27.13 11.49 5.82
CA ARG A 108 -26.75 10.07 5.70
C ARG A 108 -25.42 9.76 6.37
N LEU A 109 -24.44 10.66 6.35
CA LEU A 109 -23.18 10.49 7.09
C LEU A 109 -23.45 10.32 8.60
N THR A 110 -24.27 11.18 9.20
CA THR A 110 -24.66 11.08 10.60
C THR A 110 -25.38 9.76 10.90
N GLN A 111 -26.28 9.33 10.01
CA GLN A 111 -26.99 8.05 10.17
C GLN A 111 -26.07 6.84 10.05
N ILE A 112 -25.08 6.88 9.15
CA ILE A 112 -24.06 5.84 9.04
C ILE A 112 -23.23 5.81 10.33
N ARG A 113 -22.75 6.96 10.83
CA ARG A 113 -21.99 7.03 12.08
C ARG A 113 -22.76 6.46 13.26
N LYS A 114 -24.05 6.78 13.40
CA LYS A 114 -24.94 6.24 14.45
C LYS A 114 -25.16 4.73 14.32
N ALA A 115 -24.89 4.14 13.15
CA ALA A 115 -25.18 2.75 12.85
C ALA A 115 -24.00 1.79 13.01
N VAL A 116 -22.76 2.28 13.01
CA VAL A 116 -21.54 1.48 13.08
C VAL A 116 -20.59 2.05 14.13
N GLU A 117 -19.61 1.28 14.59
CA GLU A 117 -18.52 1.72 15.47
C GLU A 117 -17.19 1.87 14.72
N ILE A 118 -17.02 1.13 13.62
CA ILE A 118 -15.81 1.23 12.80
C ILE A 118 -15.59 2.63 12.22
N PRO A 119 -14.33 3.05 12.01
CA PRO A 119 -14.00 4.37 11.52
C PRO A 119 -14.44 4.62 10.07
N ILE A 120 -14.82 5.87 9.78
CA ILE A 120 -15.34 6.33 8.49
C ILE A 120 -14.36 7.30 7.85
N GLN A 121 -13.89 6.98 6.63
CA GLN A 121 -13.23 7.96 5.77
C GLN A 121 -14.24 8.57 4.79
N PHE A 122 -14.35 9.90 4.80
CA PHE A 122 -15.36 10.64 4.04
C PHE A 122 -14.73 11.55 2.97
N THR A 123 -15.38 11.66 1.82
CA THR A 123 -14.96 12.52 0.72
C THR A 123 -16.15 13.07 -0.07
N GLY A 124 -15.91 14.11 -0.87
CA GLY A 124 -16.89 14.70 -1.79
C GLY A 124 -17.49 16.02 -1.30
N GLY A 125 -17.16 17.11 -2.00
CA GLY A 125 -17.72 18.45 -1.76
C GLY A 125 -17.02 19.30 -0.70
N LEU A 126 -15.88 18.86 -0.17
CA LEU A 126 -15.12 19.57 0.87
C LEU A 126 -14.21 20.62 0.23
N ARG A 127 -14.58 21.91 0.33
CA ARG A 127 -13.93 23.04 -0.33
C ARG A 127 -13.39 24.08 0.64
N SER A 128 -13.78 24.04 1.91
CA SER A 128 -13.28 24.95 2.93
C SER A 128 -12.95 24.23 4.25
N VAL A 129 -12.37 24.99 5.19
CA VAL A 129 -12.08 24.52 6.56
C VAL A 129 -13.38 24.17 7.30
N GLU A 130 -14.43 24.95 7.06
CA GLU A 130 -15.75 24.75 7.65
C GLU A 130 -16.41 23.46 7.15
N ASP A 131 -16.25 23.12 5.86
CA ASP A 131 -16.76 21.86 5.32
C ASP A 131 -16.09 20.64 5.98
N ILE A 132 -14.77 20.74 6.20
CA ILE A 132 -13.98 19.69 6.86
C ILE A 132 -14.41 19.56 8.33
N GLU A 133 -14.55 20.68 9.03
CA GLU A 133 -15.01 20.74 10.42
C GLU A 133 -16.42 20.15 10.57
N LEU A 134 -17.33 20.49 9.66
CA LEU A 134 -18.68 19.92 9.60
C LEU A 134 -18.64 18.42 9.34
N ALA A 135 -17.86 17.94 8.37
CA ALA A 135 -17.79 16.50 8.10
C ALA A 135 -17.26 15.70 9.32
N PHE A 136 -16.29 16.25 10.06
CA PHE A 136 -15.83 15.65 11.30
C PHE A 136 -16.91 15.68 12.40
N SER A 137 -17.66 16.77 12.57
CA SER A 137 -18.73 16.83 13.58
C SER A 137 -19.89 15.88 13.29
N LEU A 138 -20.13 15.56 12.01
CA LEU A 138 -21.15 14.59 11.58
C LEU A 138 -20.69 13.13 11.70
N GLY A 139 -19.42 12.88 12.07
CA GLY A 139 -18.92 11.54 12.37
C GLY A 139 -17.90 10.97 11.40
N ALA A 140 -17.32 11.75 10.49
CA ALA A 140 -16.14 11.30 9.78
C ALA A 140 -14.96 11.17 10.76
N ASP A 141 -14.13 10.15 10.59
CA ASP A 141 -12.88 9.96 11.34
C ASP A 141 -11.68 10.47 10.54
N ARG A 142 -11.77 10.34 9.22
CA ARG A 142 -10.75 10.75 8.25
C ARG A 142 -11.39 11.44 7.06
N ILE A 143 -10.72 12.46 6.53
CA ILE A 143 -11.18 13.27 5.40
C ILE A 143 -10.24 13.10 4.22
N ILE A 144 -10.82 12.91 3.03
CA ILE A 144 -10.06 12.84 1.78
C ILE A 144 -10.37 14.08 0.94
N LEU A 145 -9.34 14.89 0.71
CA LEU A 145 -9.39 16.10 -0.12
C LEU A 145 -8.93 15.75 -1.55
N GLY A 146 -9.88 15.61 -2.48
CA GLY A 146 -9.60 15.35 -3.90
C GLY A 146 -9.30 16.64 -4.66
N THR A 147 -10.30 17.17 -5.38
CA THR A 147 -10.16 18.38 -6.22
C THR A 147 -9.58 19.60 -5.47
N ALA A 148 -9.83 19.73 -4.17
CA ALA A 148 -9.26 20.79 -3.35
C ALA A 148 -7.73 20.71 -3.26
N ALA A 149 -7.14 19.52 -3.20
CA ALA A 149 -5.69 19.35 -3.12
C ALA A 149 -4.94 19.88 -4.36
N VAL A 150 -5.60 19.89 -5.52
CA VAL A 150 -5.04 20.42 -6.77
C VAL A 150 -5.21 21.94 -6.86
N ARG A 151 -6.37 22.44 -6.43
CA ARG A 151 -6.78 23.84 -6.62
C ARG A 151 -6.33 24.77 -5.52
N ASP A 152 -6.34 24.27 -4.30
CA ASP A 152 -6.01 24.99 -3.08
C ASP A 152 -5.14 24.11 -2.17
N PRO A 153 -3.84 23.98 -2.49
CA PRO A 153 -2.90 23.26 -1.63
C PRO A 153 -2.76 23.88 -0.22
N GLU A 154 -3.13 25.15 -0.06
CA GLU A 154 -3.08 25.84 1.22
C GLU A 154 -4.16 25.29 2.18
N LEU A 155 -5.35 24.96 1.67
CA LEU A 155 -6.36 24.24 2.45
C LEU A 155 -5.83 22.91 2.99
N VAL A 156 -5.08 22.16 2.19
CA VAL A 156 -4.45 20.89 2.64
C VAL A 156 -3.48 21.16 3.77
N ARG A 157 -2.61 22.18 3.63
CA ARG A 157 -1.64 22.56 4.66
C ARG A 157 -2.32 22.96 5.98
N VAL A 158 -3.37 23.78 5.90
CA VAL A 158 -4.18 24.18 7.07
C VAL A 158 -4.83 22.96 7.71
N ALA A 159 -5.40 22.06 6.90
CA ALA A 159 -6.05 20.86 7.39
C ALA A 159 -5.07 19.91 8.11
N LEU A 160 -3.89 19.66 7.53
CA LEU A 160 -2.84 18.86 8.15
C LEU A 160 -2.41 19.44 9.50
N LYS A 161 -2.25 20.77 9.59
CA LYS A 161 -1.88 21.44 10.83
C LYS A 161 -2.96 21.34 11.90
N ARG A 162 -4.24 21.44 11.52
CA ARG A 162 -5.37 21.48 12.46
C ARG A 162 -5.81 20.09 12.94
N TRP A 163 -5.82 19.09 12.06
CA TRP A 163 -6.36 17.76 12.36
C TRP A 163 -5.33 16.62 12.32
N GLY A 164 -4.10 16.89 11.84
CA GLY A 164 -3.02 15.91 11.80
C GLY A 164 -3.01 15.05 10.53
N VAL A 165 -1.83 14.51 10.24
CA VAL A 165 -1.52 13.70 9.04
C VAL A 165 -2.30 12.38 8.99
N SER A 166 -2.73 11.83 10.13
CA SER A 166 -3.52 10.59 10.20
C SER A 166 -4.99 10.78 9.82
N ARG A 167 -5.52 12.02 9.92
CA ARG A 167 -6.93 12.33 9.66
C ARG A 167 -7.16 12.99 8.30
N ILE A 168 -6.11 13.46 7.63
CA ILE A 168 -6.19 14.14 6.34
C ILE A 168 -5.46 13.34 5.26
N VAL A 169 -6.19 12.97 4.22
CA VAL A 169 -5.73 12.22 3.06
C VAL A 169 -5.97 13.05 1.82
N VAL A 170 -5.15 12.87 0.79
CA VAL A 170 -5.37 13.51 -0.52
C VAL A 170 -5.87 12.51 -1.54
N GLY A 171 -6.87 12.92 -2.33
CA GLY A 171 -7.36 12.15 -3.47
C GLY A 171 -6.54 12.48 -4.72
N LEU A 172 -5.89 11.47 -5.29
CA LEU A 172 -5.14 11.50 -6.54
C LEU A 172 -5.93 10.73 -7.60
N ASP A 173 -7.02 11.33 -8.07
CA ASP A 173 -7.82 10.73 -9.13
C ASP A 173 -7.14 10.96 -10.47
N ALA A 174 -6.85 9.89 -11.22
CA ALA A 174 -6.11 9.97 -12.47
C ALA A 174 -6.76 9.19 -13.60
N LYS A 175 -6.71 9.75 -14.80
CA LYS A 175 -7.05 9.09 -16.06
C LYS A 175 -5.80 9.04 -16.92
N ASP A 176 -5.38 7.85 -17.32
CA ASP A 176 -4.15 7.64 -18.09
C ASP A 176 -2.91 8.29 -17.42
N GLY A 177 -2.84 8.20 -16.09
CA GLY A 177 -1.76 8.77 -15.26
C GLY A 177 -1.80 10.29 -15.04
N LYS A 178 -2.80 10.98 -15.63
CA LYS A 178 -2.99 12.44 -15.50
C LYS A 178 -4.12 12.76 -14.53
N VAL A 179 -3.89 13.73 -13.64
CA VAL A 179 -4.82 14.07 -12.57
C VAL A 179 -6.10 14.67 -13.14
N ALA A 180 -7.25 14.16 -12.70
CA ALA A 180 -8.56 14.71 -13.00
C ALA A 180 -9.13 15.49 -11.80
N THR A 181 -9.98 16.47 -12.09
CA THR A 181 -10.63 17.36 -11.11
C THR A 181 -12.12 17.51 -11.44
N HIS A 182 -12.89 18.14 -10.54
CA HIS A 182 -14.35 18.35 -10.68
C HIS A 182 -15.13 17.05 -10.85
N GLY A 183 -14.95 16.07 -9.96
CA GLY A 183 -15.62 14.78 -10.09
C GLY A 183 -15.32 14.10 -11.44
N TRP A 184 -14.06 14.17 -11.87
CA TRP A 184 -13.50 13.51 -13.06
C TRP A 184 -13.85 14.11 -14.43
N GLN A 185 -14.49 15.28 -14.45
CA GLN A 185 -14.84 15.98 -15.70
C GLN A 185 -13.63 16.73 -16.31
N GLN A 186 -12.78 17.29 -15.44
CA GLN A 186 -11.54 18.03 -15.66
C GLN A 186 -10.23 17.24 -15.79
N VAL A 187 -9.70 16.79 -16.94
CA VAL A 187 -8.32 16.23 -17.00
C VAL A 187 -7.27 17.33 -17.11
N SER A 188 -6.29 17.34 -16.20
CA SER A 188 -5.17 18.29 -16.16
C SER A 188 -3.91 17.75 -16.87
N GLN A 189 -2.87 18.57 -17.01
CA GLN A 189 -1.57 18.13 -17.53
C GLN A 189 -0.64 17.54 -16.45
N VAL A 190 -0.99 17.72 -15.17
CA VAL A 190 -0.20 17.28 -14.03
C VAL A 190 -0.32 15.76 -13.89
N SER A 191 0.81 15.06 -13.74
CA SER A 191 0.79 13.62 -13.48
C SER A 191 0.42 13.30 -12.02
N ALA A 192 -0.13 12.12 -11.77
CA ALA A 192 -0.44 11.68 -10.40
C ALA A 192 0.81 11.64 -9.51
N VAL A 193 1.95 11.21 -10.06
CA VAL A 193 3.25 11.15 -9.36
C VAL A 193 3.74 12.56 -9.02
N GLU A 194 3.66 13.49 -9.96
CA GLU A 194 4.06 14.88 -9.72
C GLU A 194 3.20 15.53 -8.63
N LEU A 195 1.88 15.32 -8.66
CA LEU A 195 1.01 15.81 -7.59
C LEU A 195 1.34 15.12 -6.25
N GLY A 196 1.58 13.81 -6.26
CA GLY A 196 1.98 13.05 -5.09
C GLY A 196 3.23 13.60 -4.42
N HIS A 197 4.29 13.92 -5.18
CA HIS A 197 5.48 14.59 -4.64
C HIS A 197 5.17 15.94 -3.98
N ARG A 198 4.30 16.75 -4.61
CA ARG A 198 3.89 18.05 -4.04
C ARG A 198 3.15 17.85 -2.73
N MET A 199 2.27 16.86 -2.64
CA MET A 199 1.51 16.55 -1.43
C MET A 199 2.41 15.99 -0.32
N ALA A 200 3.34 15.09 -0.66
CA ALA A 200 4.35 14.59 0.28
C ALA A 200 5.19 15.73 0.86
N ALA A 201 5.60 16.70 0.02
CA ALA A 201 6.34 17.89 0.46
C ALA A 201 5.53 18.80 1.41
N LEU A 202 4.20 18.76 1.37
CA LEU A 202 3.33 19.46 2.31
C LEU A 202 3.14 18.70 3.64
N GLY A 203 3.66 17.47 3.75
CA GLY A 203 3.53 16.62 4.93
C GLY A 203 2.36 15.64 4.86
N VAL A 204 1.75 15.42 3.68
CA VAL A 204 0.78 14.33 3.51
C VAL A 204 1.53 13.00 3.58
N GLU A 205 1.00 12.04 4.36
CA GLU A 205 1.57 10.69 4.46
C GLU A 205 0.78 9.64 3.68
N LEU A 206 -0.53 9.85 3.51
CA LEU A 206 -1.45 8.90 2.90
C LEU A 206 -2.23 9.55 1.76
N ALA A 207 -2.28 8.87 0.62
CA ALA A 207 -3.05 9.26 -0.55
C ALA A 207 -4.04 8.16 -0.95
N LEU A 208 -5.19 8.57 -1.47
CA LEU A 208 -6.12 7.72 -2.21
C LEU A 208 -5.82 7.87 -3.70
N PHE A 209 -5.40 6.82 -4.37
CA PHE A 209 -5.20 6.83 -5.82
C PHE A 209 -6.35 6.11 -6.54
N THR A 210 -7.07 6.85 -7.38
CA THR A 210 -8.16 6.28 -8.18
C THR A 210 -7.78 6.25 -9.65
N ASP A 211 -7.70 5.05 -10.26
CA ASP A 211 -7.61 4.93 -11.71
C ASP A 211 -9.01 5.02 -12.33
N ILE A 212 -9.35 6.23 -12.78
CA ILE A 212 -10.65 6.56 -13.37
C ILE A 212 -10.94 5.72 -14.62
N SER A 213 -9.89 5.31 -15.36
CA SER A 213 -10.08 4.52 -16.59
C SER A 213 -10.66 3.13 -16.31
N ARG A 214 -10.52 2.64 -15.08
CA ARG A 214 -10.94 1.31 -14.62
C ARG A 214 -12.14 1.35 -13.66
N ASP A 215 -12.49 2.53 -13.17
CA ASP A 215 -13.50 2.66 -12.13
C ASP A 215 -14.90 2.16 -12.53
N GLY A 216 -15.50 1.35 -11.66
CA GLY A 216 -16.80 0.72 -11.89
C GLY A 216 -16.84 -0.32 -13.02
N LEU A 217 -15.70 -0.72 -13.61
CA LEU A 217 -15.65 -1.63 -14.76
C LEU A 217 -15.41 -3.10 -14.45
N LEU A 218 -15.01 -3.43 -13.22
CA LEU A 218 -14.57 -4.78 -12.84
C LEU A 218 -13.49 -5.32 -13.82
N SER A 219 -12.54 -4.46 -14.18
CA SER A 219 -11.48 -4.75 -15.18
C SER A 219 -10.11 -5.04 -14.57
N GLY A 220 -10.04 -5.14 -13.25
CA GLY A 220 -8.83 -5.32 -12.46
C GLY A 220 -8.21 -4.01 -12.01
N VAL A 221 -7.68 -3.98 -10.79
CA VAL A 221 -7.07 -2.79 -10.18
C VAL A 221 -5.71 -2.47 -10.82
N ASN A 222 -5.33 -1.19 -10.87
CA ASN A 222 -4.05 -0.78 -11.45
C ASN A 222 -2.89 -0.92 -10.44
N VAL A 223 -2.44 -2.16 -10.24
CA VAL A 223 -1.37 -2.51 -9.28
C VAL A 223 -0.08 -1.76 -9.60
N GLN A 224 0.34 -1.74 -10.87
CA GLN A 224 1.59 -1.12 -11.29
C GLN A 224 1.58 0.38 -11.02
N ALA A 225 0.54 1.12 -11.46
CA ALA A 225 0.47 2.55 -11.22
C ALA A 225 0.39 2.89 -9.73
N THR A 226 -0.33 2.09 -8.95
CA THR A 226 -0.41 2.26 -7.48
C THR A 226 0.95 2.09 -6.83
N ALA A 227 1.65 0.99 -7.15
CA ALA A 227 2.98 0.70 -6.60
C ALA A 227 4.02 1.74 -7.03
N THR A 228 4.02 2.15 -8.31
CA THR A 228 4.92 3.20 -8.81
C THR A 228 4.66 4.55 -8.14
N LEU A 229 3.39 4.92 -7.94
CA LEU A 229 3.06 6.17 -7.23
C LEU A 229 3.59 6.13 -5.80
N ALA A 230 3.31 5.05 -5.06
CA ALA A 230 3.76 4.89 -3.68
C ALA A 230 5.29 4.92 -3.58
N ASP A 231 5.97 4.15 -4.44
CA ASP A 231 7.42 4.04 -4.43
C ASP A 231 8.14 5.34 -4.75
N LEU A 232 7.71 6.03 -5.82
CA LEU A 232 8.36 7.27 -6.25
C LEU A 232 8.10 8.43 -5.28
N THR A 233 6.90 8.52 -4.71
CA THR A 233 6.53 9.66 -3.87
C THR A 233 6.84 9.49 -2.39
N GLY A 234 7.04 8.24 -1.93
CA GLY A 234 7.17 7.90 -0.52
C GLY A 234 5.85 7.93 0.25
N LEU A 235 4.73 8.20 -0.44
CA LEU A 235 3.40 8.17 0.15
C LEU A 235 2.94 6.74 0.39
N GLN A 236 2.19 6.56 1.46
CA GLN A 236 1.28 5.44 1.58
C GLN A 236 0.11 5.64 0.62
N VAL A 237 -0.30 4.58 -0.09
CA VAL A 237 -1.33 4.68 -1.12
C VAL A 237 -2.44 3.66 -0.90
N ILE A 238 -3.68 4.15 -0.85
CA ILE A 238 -4.89 3.35 -0.95
C ILE A 238 -5.23 3.23 -2.44
N ALA A 239 -5.26 2.01 -2.97
CA ALA A 239 -5.67 1.75 -4.34
C ALA A 239 -7.19 1.85 -4.51
N SER A 240 -7.65 2.43 -5.62
CA SER A 240 -9.06 2.49 -5.98
C SER A 240 -9.25 2.46 -7.50
N GLY A 241 -10.41 2.00 -7.93
CA GLY A 241 -10.78 1.87 -9.34
C GLY A 241 -10.49 0.47 -9.91
N GLY A 242 -11.57 -0.26 -10.22
CA GLY A 242 -11.51 -1.42 -11.10
C GLY A 242 -11.36 -2.80 -10.47
N VAL A 243 -11.30 -2.93 -9.13
CA VAL A 243 -11.29 -4.24 -8.46
C VAL A 243 -12.41 -5.13 -8.99
N ALA A 244 -12.07 -6.32 -9.48
CA ALA A 244 -12.95 -7.27 -10.12
C ALA A 244 -13.14 -8.54 -9.30
N ASN A 245 -12.05 -9.06 -8.71
CA ASN A 245 -12.04 -10.34 -8.02
C ASN A 245 -10.93 -10.40 -6.95
N LEU A 246 -10.79 -11.55 -6.28
CA LEU A 246 -9.78 -11.76 -5.22
C LEU A 246 -8.34 -11.78 -5.75
N ASP A 247 -8.10 -12.06 -7.04
CA ASP A 247 -6.76 -12.04 -7.62
C ASP A 247 -6.20 -10.62 -7.71
N ASP A 248 -7.06 -9.61 -7.88
CA ASP A 248 -6.66 -8.20 -7.76
C ASP A 248 -6.12 -7.88 -6.36
N ILE A 249 -6.78 -8.40 -5.31
CA ILE A 249 -6.37 -8.21 -3.92
C ILE A 249 -5.03 -8.91 -3.68
N ARG A 250 -4.85 -10.14 -4.19
CA ARG A 250 -3.56 -10.86 -4.13
C ARG A 250 -2.47 -10.13 -4.91
N ALA A 251 -2.79 -9.52 -6.05
CA ALA A 251 -1.85 -8.77 -6.86
C ALA A 251 -1.36 -7.50 -6.14
N LEU A 252 -2.26 -6.74 -5.51
CA LEU A 252 -1.89 -5.62 -4.63
C LEU A 252 -1.08 -6.10 -3.43
N LYS A 253 -1.49 -7.19 -2.78
CA LYS A 253 -0.81 -7.75 -1.61
C LYS A 253 0.65 -8.10 -1.90
N ARG A 254 0.95 -8.66 -3.08
CA ARG A 254 2.33 -8.93 -3.53
C ARG A 254 3.19 -7.67 -3.64
N HIS A 255 2.57 -6.53 -3.90
CA HIS A 255 3.23 -5.23 -4.06
C HIS A 255 3.07 -4.33 -2.82
N GLU A 256 2.56 -4.86 -1.71
CA GLU A 256 2.26 -4.07 -0.50
C GLU A 256 3.47 -3.30 0.03
N HIS A 257 4.67 -3.89 -0.09
CA HIS A 257 5.94 -3.32 0.35
C HIS A 257 6.37 -2.04 -0.38
N TYR A 258 5.75 -1.71 -1.52
CA TYR A 258 5.97 -0.44 -2.21
C TYR A 258 5.25 0.74 -1.53
N GLY A 259 4.46 0.49 -0.48
CA GLY A 259 3.68 1.51 0.24
C GLY A 259 2.18 1.46 -0.07
N ILE A 260 1.64 0.27 -0.40
CA ILE A 260 0.20 0.11 -0.61
C ILE A 260 -0.47 -0.13 0.76
N ASP A 261 -1.12 0.88 1.33
CA ASP A 261 -1.77 0.79 2.65
C ASP A 261 -3.05 -0.06 2.59
N GLY A 262 -3.78 0.04 1.47
CA GLY A 262 -5.06 -0.64 1.34
C GLY A 262 -5.69 -0.53 -0.03
N VAL A 263 -6.92 -1.01 -0.12
CA VAL A 263 -7.73 -0.97 -1.35
C VAL A 263 -9.19 -0.67 -1.04
N ILE A 264 -9.77 0.23 -1.83
CA ILE A 264 -11.20 0.52 -1.83
C ILE A 264 -11.89 -0.46 -2.77
N ILE A 265 -12.93 -1.12 -2.27
CA ILE A 265 -13.73 -2.06 -3.05
C ILE A 265 -15.17 -1.57 -3.12
N GLY A 266 -15.62 -1.28 -4.34
CA GLY A 266 -16.95 -0.80 -4.62
C GLY A 266 -17.82 -1.83 -5.34
N GLN A 267 -17.95 -1.65 -6.67
CA GLN A 267 -18.82 -2.45 -7.54
C GLN A 267 -18.75 -3.97 -7.30
N ALA A 268 -17.56 -4.53 -7.05
CA ALA A 268 -17.36 -5.97 -6.89
C ALA A 268 -18.10 -6.55 -5.66
N LEU A 269 -18.20 -5.78 -4.56
CA LEU A 269 -18.96 -6.20 -3.38
C LEU A 269 -20.46 -6.20 -3.64
N TYR A 270 -20.95 -5.16 -4.31
CA TYR A 270 -22.38 -4.98 -4.58
C TYR A 270 -22.92 -5.93 -5.65
N THR A 271 -22.03 -6.49 -6.49
CA THR A 271 -22.36 -7.48 -7.51
C THR A 271 -21.99 -8.91 -7.11
N SER A 272 -21.54 -9.12 -5.86
CA SER A 272 -21.06 -10.41 -5.35
C SER A 272 -19.99 -11.05 -6.25
N ALA A 273 -19.18 -10.23 -6.92
CA ALA A 273 -18.04 -10.69 -7.71
C ALA A 273 -16.87 -11.17 -6.81
N LEU A 274 -16.85 -10.69 -5.57
CA LEU A 274 -16.00 -11.19 -4.50
C LEU A 274 -16.68 -11.04 -3.14
N GLU A 275 -16.26 -11.86 -2.18
CA GLU A 275 -16.74 -11.83 -0.80
C GLU A 275 -15.81 -10.99 0.08
N LEU A 276 -16.38 -10.07 0.88
CA LEU A 276 -15.61 -9.17 1.74
C LEU A 276 -14.73 -9.90 2.77
N PRO A 277 -15.21 -10.94 3.49
CA PRO A 277 -14.36 -11.68 4.43
C PRO A 277 -13.12 -12.30 3.78
N ALA A 278 -13.24 -12.82 2.56
CA ALA A 278 -12.12 -13.41 1.82
C ALA A 278 -11.11 -12.33 1.39
N ALA A 279 -11.57 -11.13 1.01
CA ALA A 279 -10.68 -10.01 0.72
C ALA A 279 -9.93 -9.55 1.97
N ILE A 280 -10.61 -9.49 3.12
CA ILE A 280 -10.00 -9.14 4.42
C ILE A 280 -8.94 -10.16 4.81
N GLU A 281 -9.23 -11.45 4.67
CA GLU A 281 -8.27 -12.53 4.96
C GLU A 281 -6.98 -12.36 4.13
N ILE A 282 -7.10 -12.10 2.82
CA ILE A 282 -5.95 -11.82 1.95
C ILE A 282 -5.22 -10.53 2.38
N GLY A 283 -5.96 -9.49 2.74
CA GLY A 283 -5.40 -8.22 3.22
C GLY A 283 -4.57 -8.37 4.50
N ASN A 284 -5.05 -9.21 5.42
CA ASN A 284 -4.46 -9.51 6.73
C ASN A 284 -3.37 -10.58 6.70
N ALA A 285 -3.26 -11.35 5.61
CA ALA A 285 -2.18 -12.32 5.43
C ALA A 285 -0.80 -11.65 5.66
N PRO A 286 0.19 -12.36 6.22
CA PRO A 286 1.53 -11.80 6.37
C PRO A 286 2.13 -11.45 5.00
N ARG A 287 3.02 -10.46 4.97
CA ARG A 287 3.79 -10.12 3.77
C ARG A 287 4.80 -11.23 3.51
N LEU A 288 4.44 -12.17 2.64
CA LEU A 288 5.30 -13.28 2.26
C LEU A 288 6.02 -12.97 0.95
N ARG A 289 7.35 -13.04 0.98
CA ARG A 289 8.18 -12.99 -0.22
C ARG A 289 8.95 -14.28 -0.36
N ARG A 290 8.60 -15.06 -1.37
CA ARG A 290 9.31 -16.28 -1.73
C ARG A 290 10.30 -15.99 -2.85
N SER A 291 11.53 -16.42 -2.64
CA SER A 291 12.63 -16.28 -3.57
C SER A 291 13.33 -17.61 -3.74
N ALA A 292 13.98 -17.79 -4.89
CA ALA A 292 14.90 -18.90 -5.08
C ALA A 292 16.16 -18.41 -5.81
N GLY A 293 17.27 -19.09 -5.54
CA GLY A 293 18.57 -18.66 -6.02
C GLY A 293 19.57 -19.80 -6.11
N VAL A 294 20.76 -19.46 -6.57
CA VAL A 294 21.85 -20.42 -6.77
C VAL A 294 23.04 -20.01 -5.91
N ILE A 295 23.65 -20.97 -5.23
CA ILE A 295 24.97 -20.81 -4.61
C ILE A 295 26.00 -21.25 -5.66
N PRO A 296 26.66 -20.30 -6.37
CA PRO A 296 27.43 -20.61 -7.55
C PRO A 296 28.86 -20.96 -7.15
N ILE A 297 29.31 -22.14 -7.52
CA ILE A 297 30.63 -22.69 -7.20
C ILE A 297 31.43 -22.81 -8.49
N ARG A 298 32.66 -22.30 -8.47
CA ARG A 298 33.66 -22.58 -9.50
C ARG A 298 34.87 -23.20 -8.85
N ARG A 299 35.50 -24.17 -9.51
CA ARG A 299 36.82 -24.68 -9.12
C ARG A 299 37.88 -23.99 -9.97
N CYS A 300 38.94 -23.52 -9.33
CA CYS A 300 40.09 -22.95 -10.02
C CYS A 300 41.23 -23.97 -10.02
N PRO A 301 41.49 -24.63 -11.17
CA PRO A 301 42.52 -25.66 -11.23
C PRO A 301 43.97 -25.14 -11.21
N GLU A 302 44.25 -23.86 -11.47
CA GLU A 302 45.61 -23.44 -11.88
C GLU A 302 46.33 -22.33 -11.08
N GLU A 303 45.73 -21.68 -10.07
CA GLU A 303 46.34 -20.47 -9.45
C GLU A 303 46.56 -20.52 -7.92
N SER A 304 46.61 -21.70 -7.29
CA SER A 304 47.05 -21.78 -5.90
C SER A 304 48.56 -22.06 -5.84
N PRO A 305 49.39 -21.22 -5.19
CA PRO A 305 50.82 -21.48 -5.00
C PRO A 305 51.13 -22.79 -4.25
N ALA A 306 50.10 -23.42 -3.68
CA ALA A 306 50.15 -24.67 -2.93
C ALA A 306 49.48 -25.87 -3.62
N GLY A 307 49.05 -25.75 -4.89
CA GLY A 307 48.39 -26.86 -5.63
C GLY A 307 47.06 -27.31 -5.02
N ARG A 308 46.38 -26.43 -4.27
CA ARG A 308 45.08 -26.74 -3.64
C ARG A 308 43.96 -26.44 -4.62
N ASP A 309 43.09 -27.43 -4.87
CA ASP A 309 41.78 -27.26 -5.52
C ASP A 309 40.94 -26.33 -4.63
N GLU A 310 40.99 -25.03 -4.94
CA GLU A 310 40.35 -23.98 -4.17
C GLU A 310 39.08 -23.55 -4.88
N ALA A 311 37.95 -23.98 -4.32
CA ALA A 311 36.65 -23.60 -4.81
C ALA A 311 36.32 -22.17 -4.39
N GLN A 312 35.78 -21.40 -5.34
CA GLN A 312 35.32 -20.04 -5.14
C GLN A 312 33.80 -19.98 -5.22
N LEU A 313 33.21 -19.05 -4.48
CA LEU A 313 31.80 -18.72 -4.52
C LEU A 313 31.59 -17.38 -5.21
N LEU A 314 30.55 -17.27 -6.04
CA LEU A 314 30.17 -15.98 -6.63
C LEU A 314 29.17 -15.25 -5.72
N LEU A 315 29.52 -14.02 -5.34
CA LEU A 315 28.61 -13.08 -4.69
C LEU A 315 28.36 -11.87 -5.59
N LEU A 316 27.15 -11.32 -5.51
CA LEU A 316 26.74 -10.07 -6.16
C LEU A 316 26.49 -9.01 -5.09
N TYR A 317 26.92 -7.78 -5.34
CA TYR A 317 26.62 -6.65 -4.46
C TYR A 317 25.34 -5.96 -4.90
N ASN A 318 24.35 -5.93 -4.01
CA ASN A 318 23.07 -5.27 -4.22
C ASN A 318 23.10 -3.87 -3.61
N HIS A 319 23.12 -2.84 -4.45
CA HIS A 319 23.25 -1.47 -3.98
C HIS A 319 21.98 -0.92 -3.31
N PHE A 320 20.81 -1.55 -3.52
CA PHE A 320 19.56 -1.12 -2.89
C PHE A 320 19.51 -1.53 -1.41
N PHE A 321 20.01 -2.73 -1.08
CA PHE A 321 20.12 -3.22 0.29
C PHE A 321 21.51 -3.01 0.90
N GLU A 322 22.45 -2.49 0.11
CA GLU A 322 23.87 -2.35 0.45
C GLU A 322 24.52 -3.66 0.92
N GLU A 323 24.08 -4.80 0.36
CA GLU A 323 24.43 -6.14 0.82
C GLU A 323 25.16 -6.99 -0.24
N TRP A 324 26.14 -7.78 0.19
CA TRP A 324 26.65 -8.89 -0.62
C TRP A 324 25.70 -10.08 -0.49
N GLN A 325 25.37 -10.74 -1.60
CA GLN A 325 24.42 -11.85 -1.59
C GLN A 325 24.70 -12.88 -2.69
N PHE A 326 24.21 -14.10 -2.49
CA PHE A 326 24.14 -15.07 -3.58
C PHE A 326 23.05 -14.66 -4.60
N PRO A 327 23.23 -14.92 -5.90
CA PRO A 327 22.22 -14.62 -6.92
C PRO A 327 20.87 -15.25 -6.59
N ARG A 328 19.79 -14.45 -6.61
CA ARG A 328 18.44 -14.87 -6.25
C ARG A 328 17.40 -13.91 -6.81
N GLY A 329 16.21 -14.42 -7.11
CA GLY A 329 15.08 -13.55 -7.46
C GLY A 329 13.75 -14.06 -6.95
N GLY A 330 12.66 -13.48 -7.46
CA GLY A 330 11.30 -13.76 -6.98
C GLY A 330 10.70 -14.97 -7.68
N VAL A 331 10.03 -15.85 -6.92
CA VAL A 331 9.31 -16.98 -7.52
C VAL A 331 8.02 -16.48 -8.16
N GLU A 332 7.83 -16.79 -9.44
CA GLU A 332 6.63 -16.42 -10.19
C GLU A 332 5.45 -17.36 -9.88
N PRO A 333 4.19 -16.93 -10.08
CA PRO A 333 3.02 -17.80 -9.88
C PRO A 333 3.08 -19.07 -10.72
N GLY A 334 2.99 -20.23 -10.06
CA GLY A 334 3.05 -21.54 -10.73
C GLY A 334 4.47 -22.03 -11.02
N GLU A 335 5.50 -21.23 -10.74
CA GLU A 335 6.91 -21.58 -10.92
C GLU A 335 7.43 -22.37 -9.71
N SER A 336 8.22 -23.42 -9.97
CA SER A 336 8.95 -24.11 -8.92
C SER A 336 10.18 -23.32 -8.46
N ASP A 337 10.65 -23.55 -7.23
CA ASP A 337 11.88 -22.89 -6.73
C ASP A 337 13.09 -23.17 -7.62
N LEU A 338 13.15 -24.36 -8.22
CA LEU A 338 14.24 -24.77 -9.08
C LEU A 338 14.24 -24.00 -10.41
N GLU A 339 13.07 -23.84 -11.02
CA GLU A 339 12.89 -23.05 -12.25
C GLU A 339 13.24 -21.58 -11.98
N CYS A 340 12.73 -21.01 -10.89
CA CYS A 340 13.05 -19.66 -10.44
C CYS A 340 14.55 -19.48 -10.24
N ALA A 341 15.22 -20.38 -9.51
CA ALA A 341 16.66 -20.28 -9.25
C ALA A 341 17.47 -20.29 -10.55
N ARG A 342 17.13 -21.14 -11.53
CA ARG A 342 17.80 -21.20 -12.83
C ARG A 342 17.56 -19.92 -13.64
N ARG A 343 16.31 -19.45 -13.71
CA ARG A 343 15.91 -18.24 -14.44
C ARG A 343 16.63 -17.02 -13.89
N GLU A 344 16.53 -16.80 -12.58
CA GLU A 344 17.11 -15.63 -11.92
C GLU A 344 18.63 -15.64 -11.97
N PHE A 345 19.28 -16.80 -11.77
CA PHE A 345 20.73 -16.90 -11.93
C PHE A 345 21.18 -16.51 -13.35
N ALA A 346 20.47 -16.98 -14.38
CA ALA A 346 20.77 -16.64 -15.77
C ALA A 346 20.56 -15.13 -16.05
N ILE A 347 19.49 -14.54 -15.52
CA ILE A 347 19.21 -13.10 -15.65
C ILE A 347 20.28 -12.27 -14.95
N GLU A 348 20.66 -12.62 -13.72
CA GLU A 348 21.55 -11.80 -12.90
C GLU A 348 23.01 -11.90 -13.30
N THR A 349 23.45 -13.06 -13.80
CA THR A 349 24.87 -13.33 -14.02
C THR A 349 25.25 -13.58 -15.48
N GLY A 350 24.30 -14.01 -16.32
CA GLY A 350 24.57 -14.48 -17.68
C GLY A 350 25.40 -15.77 -17.78
N LEU A 351 25.70 -16.44 -16.66
CA LEU A 351 26.57 -17.62 -16.63
C LEU A 351 25.79 -18.93 -16.82
N PRO A 352 26.40 -19.95 -17.47
CA PRO A 352 25.80 -21.27 -17.61
C PRO A 352 25.97 -22.10 -16.33
N ILE A 353 24.91 -22.80 -15.93
CA ILE A 353 24.98 -23.83 -14.88
C ILE A 353 25.50 -25.12 -15.50
N GLY A 354 26.69 -25.56 -15.10
CA GLY A 354 27.28 -26.82 -15.55
C GLY A 354 26.64 -28.03 -14.85
N LYS A 355 26.58 -28.00 -13.52
CA LYS A 355 25.95 -29.06 -12.71
C LYS A 355 25.14 -28.47 -11.57
N LEU A 356 23.89 -28.88 -11.43
CA LEU A 356 23.00 -28.43 -10.35
C LEU A 356 22.77 -29.57 -9.35
N TYR A 357 22.84 -29.25 -8.06
CA TYR A 357 22.58 -30.19 -6.96
C TYR A 357 21.14 -30.07 -6.47
N GLU A 358 20.20 -30.65 -7.22
CA GLU A 358 18.75 -30.44 -7.04
C GLU A 358 18.18 -31.02 -5.74
N ASN A 359 18.80 -32.07 -5.19
CA ASN A 359 18.32 -32.80 -4.01
C ASN A 359 18.82 -32.23 -2.66
N CYS A 360 19.50 -31.08 -2.66
CA CYS A 360 20.04 -30.47 -1.45
C CYS A 360 19.70 -28.98 -1.34
N PRO A 361 18.42 -28.58 -1.42
CA PRO A 361 18.05 -27.19 -1.24
C PRO A 361 18.33 -26.73 0.20
N THR A 362 18.75 -25.48 0.34
CA THR A 362 18.84 -24.81 1.63
C THR A 362 17.77 -23.74 1.70
N ALA A 363 16.74 -23.97 2.52
CA ALA A 363 15.69 -23.00 2.78
C ALA A 363 16.11 -22.07 3.93
N LEU A 364 15.92 -20.77 3.72
CA LEU A 364 16.17 -19.72 4.70
C LEU A 364 14.86 -18.99 4.97
N ASP A 365 14.40 -19.02 6.21
CA ASP A 365 13.22 -18.31 6.67
C ASP A 365 13.60 -17.23 7.68
N PHE A 366 13.27 -15.99 7.40
CA PHE A 366 13.57 -14.85 8.26
C PHE A 366 12.62 -13.68 8.00
N THR A 367 12.52 -12.77 8.95
CA THR A 367 11.72 -11.54 8.81
C THR A 367 12.67 -10.37 8.60
N VAL A 368 12.40 -9.55 7.58
CA VAL A 368 13.09 -8.28 7.38
C VAL A 368 12.13 -7.12 7.58
N HIS A 369 12.66 -6.02 8.10
CA HIS A 369 11.91 -4.78 8.24
C HIS A 369 12.20 -3.86 7.04
N ILE A 370 11.22 -3.69 6.14
CA ILE A 370 11.34 -2.86 4.94
C ILE A 370 10.31 -1.74 5.04
N ARG A 371 10.78 -0.47 5.07
CA ARG A 371 9.92 0.73 5.05
C ARG A 371 8.76 0.70 6.07
N GLY A 372 9.03 0.28 7.30
CA GLY A 372 8.00 0.20 8.36
C GLY A 372 7.25 -1.13 8.41
N TYR A 373 7.57 -2.09 7.55
CA TYR A 373 6.85 -3.35 7.43
C TYR A 373 7.73 -4.56 7.71
N ASP A 374 7.18 -5.49 8.50
CA ASP A 374 7.73 -6.83 8.61
C ASP A 374 7.32 -7.64 7.37
N VAL A 375 8.33 -8.14 6.66
CA VAL A 375 8.20 -9.02 5.50
C VAL A 375 8.83 -10.35 5.84
N GLN A 376 8.03 -11.40 5.87
CA GLN A 376 8.49 -12.77 5.98
C GLN A 376 9.10 -13.20 4.65
N ARG A 377 10.38 -13.54 4.67
CA ARG A 377 11.13 -13.98 3.50
C ARG A 377 11.47 -15.46 3.63
N THR A 378 11.19 -16.17 2.56
CA THR A 378 11.67 -17.53 2.33
C THR A 378 12.56 -17.51 1.10
N ILE A 379 13.81 -17.91 1.25
CA ILE A 379 14.73 -18.10 0.12
C ILE A 379 15.14 -19.56 0.05
N THR A 380 14.92 -20.18 -1.10
CA THR A 380 15.44 -21.53 -1.38
C THR A 380 16.69 -21.42 -2.26
N TYR A 381 17.83 -21.84 -1.73
CA TYR A 381 19.09 -21.88 -2.48
C TYR A 381 19.43 -23.30 -2.96
N PHE A 382 19.89 -23.39 -4.20
CA PHE A 382 20.44 -24.63 -4.78
C PHE A 382 21.93 -24.45 -5.06
N LEU A 383 22.75 -25.46 -4.75
CA LEU A 383 24.17 -25.41 -5.07
C LEU A 383 24.37 -25.74 -6.56
N ALA A 384 25.26 -25.02 -7.24
CA ALA A 384 25.59 -25.29 -8.63
C ALA A 384 27.10 -25.16 -8.90
N GLU A 385 27.65 -26.04 -9.71
CA GLU A 385 28.94 -25.83 -10.37
C GLU A 385 28.72 -25.05 -11.67
N ILE A 386 29.46 -23.95 -11.82
CA ILE A 386 29.29 -22.99 -12.89
C ILE A 386 30.30 -23.27 -14.00
N GLY A 387 29.83 -23.22 -15.25
CA GLY A 387 30.67 -23.38 -16.43
C GLY A 387 31.54 -22.15 -16.71
N GLU A 388 32.38 -22.25 -17.74
CA GLU A 388 33.21 -21.12 -18.18
C GLU A 388 32.35 -19.96 -18.70
N GLY A 389 32.78 -18.74 -18.40
CA GLY A 389 32.11 -17.52 -18.84
C GLY A 389 32.52 -16.29 -18.01
N GLU A 390 32.11 -15.12 -18.48
CA GLU A 390 32.25 -13.85 -17.76
C GLU A 390 30.91 -13.44 -17.15
N VAL A 391 30.93 -12.92 -15.93
CA VAL A 391 29.73 -12.40 -15.26
C VAL A 391 29.26 -11.16 -16.00
N ARG A 392 27.99 -11.15 -16.42
CA ARG A 392 27.29 -9.98 -16.96
C ARG A 392 26.12 -9.67 -16.05
N LEU A 393 26.24 -8.60 -15.27
CA LEU A 393 25.20 -8.15 -14.36
C LEU A 393 23.98 -7.68 -15.16
N GLY A 394 22.94 -8.52 -15.22
CA GLY A 394 21.72 -8.25 -15.99
C GLY A 394 20.62 -7.57 -15.19
N HIS A 395 20.76 -7.44 -13.88
CA HIS A 395 19.78 -6.80 -13.00
C HIS A 395 20.28 -5.43 -12.52
N HIS A 396 19.47 -4.39 -12.68
CA HIS A 396 19.83 -3.00 -12.36
C HIS A 396 20.27 -2.80 -10.90
N ASN A 397 19.72 -3.58 -9.96
CA ASN A 397 20.11 -3.54 -8.54
C ASN A 397 21.52 -4.07 -8.21
N HIS A 398 22.21 -4.73 -9.13
CA HIS A 398 23.56 -5.24 -8.89
C HIS A 398 24.61 -4.36 -9.56
N SER A 399 25.55 -3.85 -8.78
CA SER A 399 26.63 -2.97 -9.27
C SER A 399 27.98 -3.67 -9.34
N GLU A 400 28.19 -4.72 -8.54
CA GLU A 400 29.46 -5.44 -8.48
C GLU A 400 29.24 -6.95 -8.35
N CYS A 401 30.24 -7.73 -8.76
CA CYS A 401 30.32 -9.16 -8.53
C CYS A 401 31.73 -9.56 -8.08
N ARG A 402 31.84 -10.62 -7.28
CA ARG A 402 33.12 -11.14 -6.85
C ARG A 402 33.11 -12.65 -6.72
N TRP A 403 34.15 -13.28 -7.30
CA TRP A 403 34.51 -14.66 -6.97
C TRP A 403 35.38 -14.64 -5.73
N CYS A 404 34.83 -15.15 -4.62
CA CYS A 404 35.43 -15.11 -3.30
C CYS A 404 35.92 -16.50 -2.89
N SER A 405 36.97 -16.55 -2.09
CA SER A 405 37.27 -17.78 -1.32
C SER A 405 36.14 -18.09 -0.34
N LEU A 406 36.08 -19.31 0.19
CA LEU A 406 35.09 -19.66 1.22
C LEU A 406 35.16 -18.73 2.44
N GLU A 407 36.36 -18.34 2.86
CA GLU A 407 36.57 -17.45 4.01
C GLU A 407 36.16 -16.01 3.69
N GLU A 408 36.54 -15.48 2.53
CA GLU A 408 36.15 -14.13 2.11
C GLU A 408 34.62 -14.03 1.96
N ALA A 409 33.99 -15.02 1.31
CA ALA A 409 32.54 -15.06 1.16
C ALA A 409 31.85 -15.07 2.53
N ARG A 410 32.37 -15.84 3.49
CA ARG A 410 31.82 -15.88 4.85
C ARG A 410 31.89 -14.51 5.52
N THR A 411 33.02 -13.80 5.40
CA THR A 411 33.21 -12.48 5.99
C THR A 411 32.23 -11.47 5.39
N LEU A 412 32.16 -11.37 4.06
CA LEU A 412 31.25 -10.44 3.38
C LEU A 412 29.78 -10.68 3.74
N LEU A 413 29.36 -11.96 3.79
CA LEU A 413 28.00 -12.33 4.19
C LEU A 413 27.74 -12.05 5.68
N LEU A 414 28.70 -12.31 6.59
CA LEU A 414 28.52 -12.01 8.02
C LEU A 414 28.35 -10.50 8.27
N GLU A 415 29.05 -9.67 7.50
CA GLU A 415 29.02 -8.22 7.65
C GLU A 415 27.76 -7.60 7.07
N THR A 416 27.24 -8.14 5.96
CA THR A 416 26.20 -7.45 5.18
C THR A 416 24.88 -8.21 5.03
N SER A 417 24.89 -9.54 5.15
CA SER A 417 23.72 -10.41 4.95
C SER A 417 23.80 -11.71 5.77
N PRO A 418 23.90 -11.62 7.12
CA PRO A 418 24.19 -12.76 7.99
C PRO A 418 23.14 -13.88 7.92
N GLU A 419 21.93 -13.59 7.45
CA GLU A 419 20.87 -14.56 7.20
C GLU A 419 21.23 -15.58 6.10
N GLN A 420 22.18 -15.27 5.20
CA GLN A 420 22.64 -16.17 4.13
C GLN A 420 23.76 -17.13 4.58
N ILE A 421 24.24 -17.01 5.81
CA ILE A 421 25.27 -17.91 6.36
C ILE A 421 24.88 -19.40 6.35
N PRO A 422 23.62 -19.81 6.58
CA PRO A 422 23.26 -21.22 6.44
C PRO A 422 23.41 -21.73 5.00
N ALA A 423 23.14 -20.91 3.98
CA ALA A 423 23.40 -21.24 2.58
C ALA A 423 24.91 -21.38 2.30
N TRP A 424 25.73 -20.46 2.81
CA TRP A 424 27.19 -20.59 2.76
C TRP A 424 27.69 -21.89 3.44
N ARG A 425 27.15 -22.24 4.63
CA ARG A 425 27.51 -23.48 5.33
C ARG A 425 27.18 -24.73 4.51
N ALA A 426 26.08 -24.72 3.76
CA ALA A 426 25.72 -25.83 2.89
C ALA A 426 26.77 -26.03 1.78
N ALA A 427 27.22 -24.95 1.15
CA ALA A 427 28.30 -24.99 0.16
C ALA A 427 29.63 -25.47 0.76
N ALA A 428 30.02 -24.94 1.93
CA ALA A 428 31.25 -25.34 2.62
C ALA A 428 31.27 -26.86 2.91
N ARG A 429 30.16 -27.42 3.41
CA ARG A 429 30.05 -28.87 3.69
C ARG A 429 30.22 -29.74 2.45
N LEU A 430 29.63 -29.33 1.32
CA LEU A 430 29.75 -30.07 0.07
C LEU A 430 31.20 -30.07 -0.46
N LEU A 431 31.86 -28.92 -0.39
CA LEU A 431 33.25 -28.76 -0.78
C LEU A 431 34.21 -29.56 0.12
N GLU A 432 33.96 -29.59 1.42
CA GLU A 432 34.72 -30.44 2.37
C GLU A 432 34.48 -31.94 2.13
N ALA A 433 33.26 -32.37 1.85
CA ALA A 433 32.94 -33.76 1.55
C ALA A 433 33.61 -34.23 0.24
N GLY A 434 33.67 -33.35 -0.77
CA GLY A 434 34.41 -33.60 -2.02
C GLY A 434 35.90 -33.84 -1.80
N ARG A 435 36.53 -33.15 -0.83
CA ARG A 435 37.94 -33.38 -0.44
C ARG A 435 38.15 -34.74 0.21
N ARG A 436 37.29 -35.14 1.15
CA ARG A 436 37.42 -36.44 1.85
C ARG A 436 37.21 -37.66 0.94
N GLY A 437 36.35 -37.54 -0.08
CA GLY A 437 36.18 -38.59 -1.09
C GLY A 437 37.42 -38.82 -1.97
N PHE A 438 38.31 -37.82 -2.05
CA PHE A 438 39.55 -37.87 -2.80
C PHE A 438 40.71 -38.40 -1.95
N GLU A 439 40.82 -37.97 -0.69
CA GLU A 439 41.81 -38.50 0.27
C GLU A 439 41.60 -39.98 0.63
N ALA A 440 40.37 -40.50 0.51
CA ALA A 440 40.08 -41.93 0.70
C ALA A 440 40.39 -42.81 -0.53
N ARG A 441 40.82 -42.21 -1.66
CA ARG A 441 41.17 -42.90 -2.92
C ARG A 441 42.61 -42.67 -3.36
N ALA A 442 43.38 -41.87 -2.63
CA ALA A 442 44.83 -41.76 -2.73
C ALA A 442 45.49 -42.68 -1.70
#